data_AF-A0A9R1W9V5-F1
#
_entry.id   AF-A0A9R1W9V5-F1
#
_cell.length_a   1.000
_cell.length_b   1.000
_cell.length_c   1.000
_cell.angle_alpha   90.00
_cell.angle_beta   90.00
_cell.angle_gamma   90.00
#
_symmetry.space_group_name_H-M   'P 1'
#
loop_
_entity.id
_entity.type
_entity.pdbx_description
1 polymer ?
#
loop_
_entity_poly.entity_id
_entity_poly.type
_entity_poly.pdbx_seq_one_letter_code
_entity_poly.pdbx_strand_id
1 'polypeptide(L)'
;MQTCGMPKGFDSAAYSDAFWERLLRSDYRELIARAVSPLDFGSKNKLYFSLSYTHILLDRGYLIWRVVKSAICWVQRSWEWEHAPESRFPEVCILKRLHWLSIHGKIASVMLSPNSTYKAYLVFRTSTNSKGLSVTAKTTVSFGGLAMSFQLDKESGKKCYMLGAKELSITWQHDTQYWEWTHIPESRFPEVCILKQVYWLSIHGRIVAGMLSQNNTYDAYLVFGTTKDSRGVSVPAKTRLSFGGSEMETENVYLQRPHRVQENYVFPHKRKDGWMEIKLGEFDYNEGDNGKVEMAYEEIKLGHWKKGLIVEGIELRPK
;
A
#
# COMPACT_ATOMS: atom_id res chain seq x y z
N MET A 1 -8.18 -31.05 4.60
CA MET A 1 -9.08 -30.63 3.51
C MET A 1 -10.47 -30.47 4.08
N GLN A 2 -10.88 -29.23 4.39
CA GLN A 2 -12.27 -28.94 4.73
C GLN A 2 -12.94 -28.32 3.51
N THR A 3 -13.87 -29.06 2.91
CA THR A 3 -14.79 -28.56 1.90
C THR A 3 -15.86 -27.73 2.61
N CYS A 4 -15.75 -26.40 2.57
CA CYS A 4 -16.81 -25.53 3.09
C CYS A 4 -17.89 -25.34 2.01
N GLY A 5 -19.13 -25.67 2.37
CA GLY A 5 -20.27 -25.89 1.49
C GLY A 5 -20.84 -24.64 0.83
N MET A 6 -21.42 -24.86 -0.35
CA MET A 6 -22.12 -23.90 -1.19
C MET A 6 -23.34 -23.28 -0.47
N PRO A 7 -23.76 -22.05 -0.82
CA PRO A 7 -25.06 -21.52 -0.44
C PRO A 7 -26.17 -22.47 -0.92
N LYS A 8 -27.21 -22.69 -0.08
CA LYS A 8 -28.35 -23.53 -0.46
C LYS A 8 -29.01 -22.98 -1.74
N GLY A 9 -29.04 -23.78 -2.80
CA GLY A 9 -29.68 -23.46 -4.08
C GLY A 9 -28.74 -23.05 -5.22
N PHE A 10 -27.43 -22.98 -5.00
CA PHE A 10 -26.47 -22.61 -6.04
C PHE A 10 -25.83 -23.87 -6.66
N ASP A 11 -26.41 -24.42 -7.73
CA ASP A 11 -25.78 -25.52 -8.47
C ASP A 11 -24.75 -24.97 -9.46
N SER A 12 -23.51 -24.91 -8.99
CA SER A 12 -22.39 -24.35 -9.75
C SER A 12 -22.02 -25.16 -11.02
N ALA A 13 -22.47 -26.42 -11.13
CA ALA A 13 -22.28 -27.26 -12.31
C ALA A 13 -23.32 -26.98 -13.42
N ALA A 14 -24.40 -26.27 -13.10
CA ALA A 14 -25.46 -25.92 -14.06
C ALA A 14 -25.09 -24.74 -14.98
N TYR A 15 -24.00 -24.02 -14.70
CA TYR A 15 -23.59 -22.83 -15.44
C TYR A 15 -22.41 -23.12 -16.38
N SER A 16 -22.53 -22.67 -17.63
CA SER A 16 -21.52 -22.88 -18.67
C SER A 16 -20.22 -22.09 -18.42
N ASP A 17 -19.12 -22.55 -19.02
CA ASP A 17 -17.83 -21.84 -18.94
C ASP A 17 -17.89 -20.40 -19.48
N ALA A 18 -18.81 -20.10 -20.41
CA ALA A 18 -19.03 -18.76 -20.94
C ALA A 18 -19.65 -17.81 -19.89
N PHE A 19 -20.51 -18.33 -19.00
CA PHE A 19 -21.04 -17.56 -17.88
C PHE A 19 -19.91 -17.16 -16.91
N TRP A 20 -19.04 -18.12 -16.56
CA TRP A 20 -17.91 -17.89 -15.67
C TRP A 20 -16.85 -16.96 -16.28
N GLU A 21 -16.60 -17.02 -17.59
CA GLU A 21 -15.73 -16.05 -18.27
C GLU A 21 -16.26 -14.63 -18.19
N ARG A 22 -17.57 -14.46 -18.35
CA ARG A 22 -18.19 -13.14 -18.24
C ARG A 22 -18.05 -12.57 -16.82
N LEU A 23 -18.17 -13.43 -15.80
CA LEU A 23 -18.05 -13.03 -14.40
C LEU A 23 -16.60 -12.72 -14.00
N LEU A 24 -15.63 -13.47 -14.53
CA LEU A 24 -14.20 -13.22 -14.30
C LEU A 24 -13.66 -12.03 -15.12
N ARG A 25 -14.41 -11.54 -16.13
CA ARG A 25 -14.04 -10.48 -17.11
C ARG A 25 -12.82 -10.84 -17.98
N SER A 26 -12.57 -10.17 -19.11
CA SER A 26 -11.50 -10.58 -20.05
C SER A 26 -10.08 -10.50 -19.49
N ASP A 27 -9.86 -9.70 -18.44
CA ASP A 27 -8.56 -9.36 -17.87
C ASP A 27 -8.15 -10.24 -16.66
N TYR A 28 -8.94 -11.26 -16.26
CA TYR A 28 -8.52 -12.17 -15.18
C TYR A 28 -7.24 -12.95 -15.49
N ARG A 29 -6.98 -13.24 -16.78
CA ARG A 29 -5.78 -13.98 -17.20
C ARG A 29 -4.51 -13.18 -16.91
N GLU A 30 -4.55 -11.88 -17.11
CA GLU A 30 -3.44 -10.97 -16.78
C GLU A 30 -3.26 -10.85 -15.25
N LEU A 31 -4.35 -10.88 -14.49
CA LEU A 31 -4.29 -10.89 -13.02
C LEU A 31 -3.70 -12.19 -12.45
N ILE A 32 -4.07 -13.35 -13.02
CA ILE A 32 -3.48 -14.65 -12.63
C ILE A 32 -1.99 -14.68 -12.97
N ALA A 33 -1.59 -14.13 -14.14
CA ALA A 33 -0.18 -14.04 -14.51
C ALA A 33 0.64 -13.18 -13.53
N ARG A 34 -0.02 -12.24 -12.84
CA ARG A 34 0.59 -11.40 -11.79
C ARG A 34 0.60 -12.07 -10.41
N ALA A 35 -0.08 -13.19 -10.19
CA ALA A 35 -0.13 -13.83 -8.87
C ALA A 35 1.26 -14.31 -8.40
N VAL A 36 1.60 -14.06 -7.14
CA VAL A 36 2.88 -14.45 -6.53
C VAL A 36 3.04 -15.97 -6.46
N SER A 37 1.96 -16.69 -6.15
CA SER A 37 1.89 -18.14 -6.22
C SER A 37 1.11 -18.55 -7.47
N PRO A 38 1.61 -19.51 -8.28
CA PRO A 38 0.83 -20.10 -9.36
C PRO A 38 -0.47 -20.64 -8.79
N LEU A 39 -1.58 -20.28 -9.43
CA LEU A 39 -2.87 -20.79 -9.05
C LEU A 39 -3.27 -21.88 -10.04
N ASP A 40 -3.27 -23.13 -9.58
CA ASP A 40 -3.72 -24.27 -10.38
C ASP A 40 -5.22 -24.51 -10.13
N PHE A 41 -6.03 -24.40 -11.18
CA PHE A 41 -7.46 -24.60 -11.11
C PHE A 41 -7.93 -25.49 -12.23
N GLY A 42 -8.57 -26.62 -11.88
CA GLY A 42 -9.15 -27.54 -12.86
C GLY A 42 -10.42 -27.04 -13.57
N SER A 43 -11.02 -25.91 -13.16
CA SER A 43 -12.17 -25.29 -13.86
C SER A 43 -12.37 -23.81 -13.51
N LYS A 44 -13.04 -23.03 -14.37
CA LYS A 44 -13.27 -21.58 -14.18
C LYS A 44 -14.16 -21.22 -13.00
N ASN A 45 -15.14 -22.08 -12.72
CA ASN A 45 -15.99 -21.98 -11.54
C ASN A 45 -15.17 -22.13 -10.23
N LYS A 46 -14.26 -23.11 -10.19
CA LYS A 46 -13.33 -23.27 -9.05
C LYS A 46 -12.40 -22.07 -8.89
N LEU A 47 -11.91 -21.52 -10.01
CA LEU A 47 -11.15 -20.28 -10.03
C LEU A 47 -11.97 -19.12 -9.42
N TYR A 48 -13.20 -18.87 -9.87
CA TYR A 48 -14.04 -17.80 -9.33
C TYR A 48 -14.22 -17.92 -7.83
N PHE A 49 -14.63 -19.09 -7.34
CA PHE A 49 -14.76 -19.30 -5.91
C PHE A 49 -13.44 -19.14 -5.16
N SER A 50 -12.32 -19.62 -5.71
CA SER A 50 -11.02 -19.35 -5.09
C SER A 50 -10.74 -17.86 -5.01
N LEU A 51 -10.94 -17.08 -6.08
CA LEU A 51 -10.74 -15.63 -6.07
C LEU A 51 -11.69 -14.89 -5.10
N SER A 52 -12.88 -15.45 -4.85
CA SER A 52 -13.86 -14.87 -3.93
C SER A 52 -13.66 -15.27 -2.46
N TYR A 53 -13.02 -16.42 -2.20
CA TYR A 53 -12.78 -16.92 -0.83
C TYR A 53 -11.33 -16.77 -0.36
N THR A 54 -10.38 -16.59 -1.28
CA THR A 54 -8.95 -16.45 -0.98
C THR A 54 -8.41 -15.16 -1.57
N HIS A 55 -7.58 -14.47 -0.80
CA HIS A 55 -6.88 -13.28 -1.27
C HIS A 55 -5.61 -13.70 -2.03
N ILE A 56 -5.33 -13.04 -3.14
CA ILE A 56 -4.14 -13.31 -3.95
C ILE A 56 -3.21 -12.11 -3.90
N LEU A 57 -1.95 -12.36 -3.61
CA LEU A 57 -0.89 -11.36 -3.70
C LEU A 57 -0.48 -11.20 -5.17
N LEU A 58 -0.39 -9.95 -5.64
CA LEU A 58 -0.06 -9.61 -7.03
C LEU A 58 1.36 -9.03 -7.17
N ASP A 59 1.92 -9.17 -8.37
CA ASP A 59 3.17 -8.63 -8.93
C ASP A 59 4.50 -9.21 -8.43
N ARG A 60 5.30 -9.72 -9.39
CA ARG A 60 6.75 -9.91 -9.21
C ARG A 60 7.49 -8.58 -9.40
N GLY A 61 7.82 -7.93 -8.29
CA GLY A 61 9.07 -7.18 -8.08
C GLY A 61 9.30 -5.90 -8.89
N TYR A 62 9.58 -4.79 -8.20
CA TYR A 62 10.52 -3.76 -8.69
C TYR A 62 11.88 -4.00 -8.02
N LEU A 63 12.99 -3.69 -8.70
CA LEU A 63 14.28 -3.56 -8.03
C LEU A 63 14.32 -2.19 -7.36
N ILE A 64 14.21 -2.20 -6.03
CA ILE A 64 14.44 -1.01 -5.21
C ILE A 64 15.81 -1.17 -4.59
N TRP A 65 16.71 -0.22 -4.90
CA TRP A 65 17.98 -0.12 -4.21
C TRP A 65 17.98 1.11 -3.29
N ARG A 66 18.54 0.92 -2.10
CA ARG A 66 18.66 1.96 -1.07
C ARG A 66 20.09 1.95 -0.53
N VAL A 67 20.72 3.13 -0.46
CA VAL A 67 22.00 3.34 0.24
C VAL A 67 21.76 4.33 1.38
N VAL A 68 22.12 3.98 2.63
CA VAL A 68 21.86 4.80 3.83
C VAL A 68 23.11 4.98 4.70
N LYS A 69 23.27 6.19 5.26
CA LYS A 69 24.24 6.55 6.30
C LYS A 69 23.64 7.55 7.32
N SER A 70 23.87 7.37 8.64
CA SER A 70 23.19 8.10 9.73
C SER A 70 24.05 9.03 10.60
N ALA A 71 23.61 10.30 10.81
CA ALA A 71 23.65 11.12 12.04
C ALA A 71 22.91 12.48 11.82
N ILE A 72 22.37 13.12 12.88
CA ILE A 72 21.31 14.15 12.89
C ILE A 72 21.79 15.61 12.65
N CYS A 73 21.04 16.40 11.85
CA CYS A 73 20.52 17.79 12.04
C CYS A 73 20.50 18.66 10.76
N TRP A 74 19.53 19.58 10.70
CA TRP A 74 19.03 20.44 9.61
C TRP A 74 20.08 21.27 8.84
N VAL A 75 19.83 21.50 7.54
CA VAL A 75 19.94 22.79 6.80
C VAL A 75 19.58 22.57 5.31
N GLN A 76 18.93 23.58 4.73
CA GLN A 76 18.44 23.71 3.36
C GLN A 76 19.57 24.19 2.42
N ARG A 77 19.65 23.64 1.18
CA ARG A 77 20.67 23.79 0.09
C ARG A 77 21.83 22.78 0.08
N SER A 78 21.51 21.50 -0.08
CA SER A 78 22.51 20.42 0.06
C SER A 78 22.97 19.76 -1.24
N TRP A 79 22.34 20.09 -2.39
CA TRP A 79 22.73 19.62 -3.72
C TRP A 79 22.35 20.61 -4.82
N GLU A 80 23.08 20.55 -5.93
CA GLU A 80 22.83 21.33 -7.15
C GLU A 80 22.96 20.42 -8.38
N TRP A 81 22.23 20.73 -9.45
CA TRP A 81 22.37 20.05 -10.73
C TRP A 81 23.35 20.83 -11.60
N GLU A 82 24.34 20.15 -12.14
CA GLU A 82 25.30 20.74 -13.07
C GLU A 82 25.35 19.93 -14.37
N HIS A 83 25.58 20.64 -15.47
CA HIS A 83 25.79 20.01 -16.76
C HIS A 83 27.15 19.30 -16.77
N ALA A 84 27.17 18.02 -17.14
CA ALA A 84 28.40 17.23 -17.20
C ALA A 84 28.56 16.61 -18.59
N PRO A 85 29.33 17.23 -19.50
CA PRO A 85 29.52 16.73 -20.87
C PRO A 85 30.15 15.33 -20.94
N GLU A 86 30.95 15.00 -19.92
CA GLU A 86 31.64 13.71 -19.74
C GLU A 86 30.71 12.60 -19.21
N SER A 87 29.49 12.94 -18.80
CA SER A 87 28.51 12.00 -18.26
C SER A 87 27.61 11.48 -19.37
N ARG A 88 27.18 10.22 -19.26
CA ARG A 88 26.12 9.64 -20.10
C ARG A 88 24.74 10.27 -19.87
N PHE A 89 24.62 11.16 -18.88
CA PHE A 89 23.42 11.93 -18.55
C PHE A 89 23.72 13.43 -18.67
N PRO A 90 22.78 14.23 -19.22
CA PRO A 90 23.00 15.65 -19.49
C PRO A 90 23.25 16.47 -18.22
N GLU A 91 22.65 16.06 -17.11
CA GLU A 91 22.81 16.69 -15.81
C GLU A 91 23.23 15.66 -14.75
N VAL A 92 24.07 16.10 -13.83
CA VAL A 92 24.49 15.31 -12.67
C VAL A 92 24.25 16.09 -11.38
N CYS A 93 23.86 15.36 -10.34
CA CYS A 93 23.63 15.93 -9.02
C CYS A 93 24.96 16.03 -8.26
N ILE A 94 25.35 17.26 -7.89
CA ILE A 94 26.52 17.55 -7.07
C ILE A 94 26.10 17.76 -5.63
N LEU A 95 26.66 16.93 -4.76
CA LEU A 95 26.40 16.96 -3.32
C LEU A 95 27.49 17.78 -2.64
N LYS A 96 27.13 18.91 -2.03
CA LYS A 96 28.11 19.84 -1.42
C LYS A 96 28.43 19.48 0.03
N ARG A 97 27.40 19.44 0.89
CA ARG A 97 27.56 19.13 2.31
C ARG A 97 26.32 18.41 2.83
N LEU A 98 26.49 17.13 3.15
CA LEU A 98 25.42 16.27 3.62
C LEU A 98 25.86 15.48 4.84
N HIS A 99 25.05 15.55 5.91
CA HIS A 99 25.19 14.69 7.09
C HIS A 99 24.38 13.39 6.93
N TRP A 100 23.41 13.38 6.02
CA TRP A 100 22.58 12.25 5.63
C TRP A 100 22.44 12.19 4.10
N LEU A 101 22.61 11.01 3.52
CA LEU A 101 22.36 10.75 2.10
C LEU A 101 21.52 9.48 1.98
N SER A 102 20.36 9.60 1.35
CA SER A 102 19.52 8.47 0.97
C SER A 102 19.19 8.58 -0.51
N ILE A 103 19.66 7.60 -1.29
CA ILE A 103 19.40 7.51 -2.73
C ILE A 103 18.43 6.35 -2.93
N HIS A 104 17.36 6.63 -3.67
CA HIS A 104 16.32 5.69 -4.01
C HIS A 104 16.17 5.64 -5.52
N GLY A 105 16.10 4.44 -6.07
CA GLY A 105 15.72 4.22 -7.46
C GLY A 105 14.67 3.13 -7.56
N LYS A 106 13.82 3.24 -8.58
CA LYS A 106 12.84 2.22 -8.95
C LYS A 106 13.04 1.93 -10.44
N ILE A 107 13.16 0.65 -10.78
CA ILE A 107 13.14 0.19 -12.17
C ILE A 107 12.08 -0.91 -12.31
N ALA A 108 11.24 -0.79 -13.34
CA ALA A 108 10.24 -1.80 -13.64
C ALA A 108 10.93 -3.09 -14.07
N SER A 109 10.59 -4.21 -13.44
CA SER A 109 11.22 -5.51 -13.74
C SER A 109 11.00 -5.95 -15.17
N VAL A 110 9.91 -5.50 -15.83
CA VAL A 110 9.64 -5.73 -17.25
C VAL A 110 10.68 -5.11 -18.18
N MET A 111 11.47 -4.15 -17.71
CA MET A 111 12.59 -3.56 -18.48
C MET A 111 13.86 -4.41 -18.38
N LEU A 112 13.85 -5.50 -17.61
CA LEU A 112 14.99 -6.37 -17.36
C LEU A 112 14.77 -7.71 -18.06
N SER A 113 15.83 -8.26 -18.63
CA SER A 113 15.79 -9.58 -19.25
C SER A 113 15.54 -10.66 -18.20
N PRO A 114 14.65 -11.63 -18.49
CA PRO A 114 14.38 -12.73 -17.56
C PRO A 114 15.62 -13.61 -17.35
N ASN A 115 15.63 -14.39 -16.27
CA ASN A 115 16.67 -15.38 -15.93
C ASN A 115 18.10 -14.82 -15.84
N SER A 116 18.24 -13.52 -15.58
CA SER A 116 19.53 -12.85 -15.48
C SER A 116 19.74 -12.32 -14.06
N THR A 117 20.95 -12.49 -13.53
CA THR A 117 21.32 -11.87 -12.24
C THR A 117 21.81 -10.45 -12.48
N TYR A 118 21.09 -9.48 -11.93
CA TYR A 118 21.45 -8.07 -12.01
C TYR A 118 22.16 -7.62 -10.75
N LYS A 119 23.14 -6.71 -10.92
CA LYS A 119 23.80 -6.01 -9.81
C LYS A 119 23.57 -4.51 -9.99
N ALA A 120 23.16 -3.84 -8.93
CA ALA A 120 23.01 -2.38 -8.90
C ALA A 120 24.27 -1.75 -8.30
N TYR A 121 24.80 -0.73 -8.98
CA TYR A 121 25.98 0.00 -8.54
C TYR A 121 25.64 1.48 -8.40
N LEU A 122 26.07 2.09 -7.30
CA LEU A 122 26.11 3.55 -7.19
C LEU A 122 27.38 4.02 -7.91
N VAL A 123 27.23 4.74 -9.01
CA VAL A 123 28.34 5.34 -9.74
C VAL A 123 28.47 6.79 -9.30
N PHE A 124 29.59 7.15 -8.71
CA PHE A 124 29.87 8.50 -8.22
C PHE A 124 31.35 8.84 -8.37
N ARG A 125 31.66 10.13 -8.38
CA ARG A 125 33.04 10.65 -8.33
C ARG A 125 33.20 11.54 -7.10
N THR A 126 34.40 11.56 -6.54
CA THR A 126 34.73 12.33 -5.34
C THR A 126 35.69 13.46 -5.67
N SER A 127 35.46 14.65 -5.11
CA SER A 127 36.45 15.74 -5.15
C SER A 127 37.60 15.46 -4.17
N THR A 128 38.79 16.00 -4.45
CA THR A 128 40.02 15.86 -3.65
C THR A 128 39.84 16.30 -2.19
N ASN A 129 38.86 17.16 -1.89
CA ASN A 129 38.54 17.65 -0.55
C ASN A 129 37.38 16.90 0.13
N SER A 130 36.87 15.82 -0.46
CA SER A 130 35.75 15.06 0.15
C SER A 130 36.19 14.30 1.41
N LYS A 131 35.41 14.42 2.48
CA LYS A 131 35.63 13.75 3.77
C LYS A 131 34.37 13.01 4.20
N GLY A 132 34.52 11.89 4.90
CA GLY A 132 33.41 11.14 5.51
C GLY A 132 32.78 10.06 4.65
N LEU A 133 33.30 9.71 3.47
CA LEU A 133 32.80 8.58 2.66
C LEU A 133 33.39 7.22 3.06
N SER A 134 34.33 7.18 4.01
CA SER A 134 35.02 5.97 4.50
C SER A 134 34.24 5.16 5.55
N VAL A 135 32.93 5.36 5.66
CA VAL A 135 32.07 4.69 6.65
C VAL A 135 31.16 3.70 5.93
N THR A 136 30.93 2.52 6.51
CA THR A 136 30.08 1.48 5.92
C THR A 136 28.68 2.00 5.62
N ALA A 137 28.31 2.03 4.34
CA ALA A 137 26.96 2.35 3.90
C ALA A 137 26.11 1.07 3.88
N LYS A 138 24.88 1.13 4.41
CA LYS A 138 23.94 0.02 4.27
C LYS A 138 23.33 0.08 2.87
N THR A 139 23.62 -0.93 2.05
CA THR A 139 22.98 -1.12 0.75
C THR A 139 21.95 -2.23 0.86
N THR A 140 20.70 -1.94 0.54
CA THR A 140 19.64 -2.94 0.46
C THR A 140 19.11 -2.96 -0.96
N VAL A 141 19.14 -4.13 -1.58
CA VAL A 141 18.42 -4.42 -2.82
C VAL A 141 17.29 -5.36 -2.45
N SER A 142 16.06 -4.88 -2.57
CA SER A 142 14.87 -5.69 -2.29
C SER A 142 14.18 -6.03 -3.60
N PHE A 143 13.89 -7.31 -3.78
CA PHE A 143 13.00 -7.81 -4.83
C PHE A 143 11.62 -8.00 -4.19
N GLY A 144 10.70 -7.08 -4.46
CA GLY A 144 9.36 -7.09 -3.87
C GLY A 144 8.57 -5.92 -4.42
N GLY A 145 7.63 -6.20 -5.30
CA GLY A 145 6.67 -5.23 -5.80
C GLY A 145 5.45 -5.30 -4.89
N LEU A 146 4.83 -4.14 -4.68
CA LEU A 146 3.47 -3.94 -4.19
C LEU A 146 2.96 -5.10 -3.33
N ALA A 147 3.04 -4.99 -2.00
CA ALA A 147 2.19 -5.82 -1.13
C ALA A 147 0.73 -5.40 -1.35
N MET A 148 0.18 -5.72 -2.50
CA MET A 148 -1.19 -5.48 -2.90
C MET A 148 -1.87 -6.83 -3.01
N SER A 149 -3.02 -6.93 -2.37
CA SER A 149 -3.80 -8.13 -2.40
C SER A 149 -5.10 -7.88 -3.14
N PHE A 150 -5.50 -8.89 -3.88
CA PHE A 150 -6.66 -8.89 -4.75
C PHE A 150 -7.67 -9.92 -4.25
N GLN A 151 -8.95 -9.59 -4.37
CA GLN A 151 -10.04 -10.53 -4.15
C GLN A 151 -11.24 -10.11 -5.01
N LEU A 152 -12.08 -11.07 -5.37
CA LEU A 152 -13.40 -10.77 -5.92
C LEU A 152 -14.41 -10.61 -4.79
N ASP A 153 -15.22 -9.56 -4.86
CA ASP A 153 -16.42 -9.47 -4.04
C ASP A 153 -17.35 -10.66 -4.33
N LYS A 154 -17.92 -11.25 -3.28
CA LYS A 154 -18.65 -12.52 -3.38
C LYS A 154 -19.99 -12.38 -4.11
N GLU A 155 -20.64 -11.24 -3.96
CA GLU A 155 -22.00 -11.00 -4.44
C GLU A 155 -21.98 -10.35 -5.83
N SER A 156 -21.11 -9.36 -6.02
CA SER A 156 -21.03 -8.59 -7.27
C SER A 156 -19.99 -9.13 -8.26
N GLY A 157 -19.05 -9.97 -7.81
CA GLY A 157 -17.93 -10.46 -8.63
C GLY A 157 -16.96 -9.34 -9.04
N LYS A 158 -17.05 -8.15 -8.44
CA LYS A 158 -16.21 -7.01 -8.76
C LYS A 158 -14.87 -7.10 -8.04
N LYS A 159 -13.86 -6.41 -8.60
CA LYS A 159 -12.47 -6.44 -8.14
C LYS A 159 -12.26 -5.55 -6.93
N CYS A 160 -11.86 -6.15 -5.82
CA CYS A 160 -11.42 -5.46 -4.61
C CYS A 160 -9.90 -5.49 -4.54
N TYR A 161 -9.29 -4.33 -4.33
CA TYR A 161 -7.85 -4.19 -4.17
C TYR A 161 -7.54 -3.68 -2.79
N MET A 162 -6.47 -4.20 -2.17
CA MET A 162 -5.99 -3.71 -0.90
C MET A 162 -4.49 -3.46 -0.97
N LEU A 163 -4.09 -2.24 -0.60
CA LEU A 163 -2.71 -1.83 -0.41
C LEU A 163 -2.29 -2.20 1.01
N GLY A 164 -1.31 -3.09 1.18
CA GLY A 164 -0.75 -3.43 2.47
C GLY A 164 0.05 -2.29 3.07
N ALA A 165 0.26 -2.32 4.38
CA ALA A 165 0.94 -1.25 5.13
C ALA A 165 2.30 -0.84 4.56
N LYS A 166 3.05 -1.75 3.92
CA LYS A 166 4.34 -1.45 3.27
C LYS A 166 4.24 -0.55 2.04
N GLU A 167 3.07 -0.51 1.40
CA GLU A 167 2.80 0.34 0.22
C GLU A 167 2.20 1.69 0.59
N LEU A 168 1.85 1.87 1.86
CA LEU A 168 1.38 3.14 2.37
C LEU A 168 2.56 4.08 2.63
N SER A 169 2.26 5.37 2.62
CA SER A 169 3.15 6.40 3.15
C SER A 169 2.68 6.74 4.55
N ILE A 170 3.19 6.00 5.53
CA ILE A 170 2.91 6.20 6.95
C ILE A 170 4.04 7.05 7.57
N THR A 171 3.66 7.97 8.43
CA THR A 171 4.60 8.87 9.11
C THR A 171 5.65 8.08 9.90
N TRP A 172 6.93 8.31 9.59
CA TRP A 172 8.08 7.64 10.22
C TRP A 172 8.10 6.11 10.12
N GLN A 173 7.37 5.51 9.17
CA GLN A 173 7.21 4.05 9.04
C GLN A 173 8.50 3.22 8.95
N HIS A 174 9.60 3.85 8.55
CA HIS A 174 10.91 3.21 8.40
C HIS A 174 11.77 3.31 9.67
N ASP A 175 11.28 3.99 10.70
CA ASP A 175 11.96 4.15 11.97
C ASP A 175 11.40 3.17 12.99
N THR A 176 12.26 2.24 13.41
CA THR A 176 11.94 1.19 14.38
C THR A 176 11.69 1.70 15.80
N GLN A 177 11.99 2.97 16.08
CA GLN A 177 11.62 3.62 17.33
C GLN A 177 10.10 3.86 17.41
N TYR A 178 9.46 4.11 16.26
CA TYR A 178 8.04 4.47 16.20
C TYR A 178 7.14 3.34 15.71
N TRP A 179 7.68 2.41 14.92
CA TRP A 179 6.93 1.30 14.34
C TRP A 179 7.63 -0.04 14.55
N GLU A 180 6.84 -1.09 14.71
CA GLU A 180 7.28 -2.47 14.76
C GLU A 180 6.63 -3.24 13.61
N TRP A 181 7.44 -3.91 12.80
CA TRP A 181 6.94 -4.79 11.75
C TRP A 181 6.85 -6.20 12.28
N THR A 182 5.68 -6.83 12.14
CA THR A 182 5.45 -8.19 12.63
C THR A 182 4.50 -8.95 11.73
N HIS A 183 4.49 -10.28 11.88
CA HIS A 183 3.54 -11.17 11.23
C HIS A 183 2.34 -11.41 12.16
N ILE A 184 1.14 -11.15 11.66
CA ILE A 184 -0.11 -11.47 12.35
C ILE A 184 -0.82 -12.54 11.50
N PRO A 185 -1.09 -13.75 12.04
CA PRO A 185 -1.72 -14.83 11.27
C PRO A 185 -3.07 -14.46 10.64
N GLU A 186 -3.80 -13.54 11.26
CA GLU A 186 -5.08 -13.01 10.78
C GLU A 186 -4.92 -12.00 9.63
N SER A 187 -3.70 -11.53 9.33
CA SER A 187 -3.46 -10.63 8.21
C SER A 187 -3.29 -11.39 6.91
N ARG A 188 -3.83 -10.82 5.83
CA ARG A 188 -3.58 -11.29 4.46
C ARG A 188 -2.21 -10.89 3.91
N PHE A 189 -1.46 -10.06 4.64
CA PHE A 189 -0.09 -9.65 4.28
C PHE A 189 0.92 -10.34 5.20
N PRO A 190 2.14 -10.66 4.69
CA PRO A 190 3.16 -11.32 5.51
C PRO A 190 3.66 -10.46 6.67
N GLU A 191 3.53 -9.13 6.54
CA GLU A 191 3.95 -8.18 7.56
C GLU A 191 2.94 -7.02 7.64
N VAL A 192 2.61 -6.66 8.88
CA VAL A 192 1.86 -5.46 9.25
C VAL A 192 2.71 -4.59 10.17
N CYS A 193 2.35 -3.30 10.32
CA CYS A 193 3.07 -2.41 11.24
C CYS A 193 2.24 -2.06 12.47
N ILE A 194 2.84 -2.22 13.64
CA ILE A 194 2.31 -1.83 14.94
C ILE A 194 2.95 -0.51 15.37
N LEU A 195 2.11 0.46 15.70
CA LEU A 195 2.50 1.76 16.21
C LEU A 195 3.00 1.63 17.64
N LYS A 196 4.27 1.95 17.88
CA LYS A 196 4.83 2.00 19.24
C LYS A 196 4.37 3.25 19.97
N GLN A 197 4.75 4.43 19.50
CA GLN A 197 4.35 5.68 20.14
C GLN A 197 4.64 6.90 19.25
N VAL A 198 3.64 7.69 18.87
CA VAL A 198 3.83 8.93 18.08
C VAL A 198 2.93 10.07 18.54
N TYR A 199 3.34 11.31 18.27
CA TYR A 199 2.60 12.52 18.66
C TYR A 199 1.56 12.93 17.60
N TRP A 200 1.89 12.79 16.32
CA TRP A 200 0.97 12.93 15.20
C TRP A 200 1.03 11.66 14.33
N LEU A 201 -0.05 11.36 13.64
CA LEU A 201 -0.17 10.20 12.77
C LEU A 201 -0.79 10.62 11.45
N SER A 202 -0.05 10.44 10.36
CA SER A 202 -0.60 10.50 9.01
C SER A 202 -0.32 9.22 8.24
N ILE A 203 -1.35 8.70 7.57
CA ILE A 203 -1.34 7.49 6.75
C ILE A 203 -1.90 7.86 5.39
N HIS A 204 -1.08 7.72 4.34
CA HIS A 204 -1.51 7.98 2.97
C HIS A 204 -1.42 6.72 2.10
N GLY A 205 -2.42 6.51 1.25
CA GLY A 205 -2.42 5.52 0.18
C GLY A 205 -2.52 6.21 -1.18
N ARG A 206 -1.87 5.62 -2.19
CA ARG A 206 -1.96 6.08 -3.56
C ARG A 206 -2.07 4.89 -4.51
N ILE A 207 -3.06 4.91 -5.38
CA ILE A 207 -3.24 3.89 -6.41
C ILE A 207 -3.50 4.56 -7.76
N VAL A 208 -3.01 3.95 -8.84
CA VAL A 208 -3.29 4.40 -10.20
C VAL A 208 -4.67 3.89 -10.59
N ALA A 209 -5.58 4.78 -11.00
CA ALA A 209 -6.97 4.40 -11.29
C ALA A 209 -7.10 3.37 -12.41
N GLY A 210 -6.17 3.35 -13.37
CA GLY A 210 -6.13 2.32 -14.42
C GLY A 210 -5.93 0.88 -13.93
N MET A 211 -5.62 0.66 -12.65
CA MET A 211 -5.63 -0.67 -12.04
C MET A 211 -7.04 -1.12 -11.60
N LEU A 212 -7.95 -0.17 -11.44
CA LEU A 212 -9.32 -0.37 -11.03
C LEU A 212 -10.22 -0.65 -12.23
N SER A 213 -11.42 -1.16 -11.95
CA SER A 213 -12.41 -1.42 -12.99
C SER A 213 -13.22 -0.15 -13.26
N GLN A 214 -13.20 0.32 -14.51
CA GLN A 214 -13.98 1.47 -14.96
C GLN A 214 -15.49 1.28 -14.78
N ASN A 215 -16.22 2.39 -14.80
CA ASN A 215 -17.66 2.52 -14.62
C ASN A 215 -18.12 1.94 -13.26
N ASN A 216 -17.39 2.29 -12.20
CA ASN A 216 -17.75 1.93 -10.82
C ASN A 216 -17.48 3.12 -9.88
N THR A 217 -18.32 3.23 -8.86
CA THR A 217 -18.03 4.01 -7.66
C THR A 217 -17.22 3.13 -6.70
N TYR A 218 -16.15 3.67 -6.14
CA TYR A 218 -15.29 3.00 -5.19
C TYR A 218 -15.36 3.67 -3.82
N ASP A 219 -15.46 2.86 -2.78
CA ASP A 219 -15.25 3.24 -1.40
C ASP A 219 -13.84 2.81 -0.95
N ALA A 220 -13.11 3.73 -0.33
CA ALA A 220 -11.81 3.45 0.26
C ALA A 220 -11.93 3.32 1.78
N TYR A 221 -11.30 2.29 2.35
CA TYR A 221 -11.31 2.01 3.77
C TYR A 221 -9.89 1.82 4.30
N LEU A 222 -9.54 2.47 5.41
CA LEU A 222 -8.40 2.07 6.21
C LEU A 222 -8.79 0.86 7.05
N VAL A 223 -8.05 -0.24 6.89
CA VAL A 223 -8.24 -1.49 7.64
C VAL A 223 -7.11 -1.60 8.67
N PHE A 224 -7.51 -1.74 9.94
CA PHE A 224 -6.60 -1.64 11.07
C PHE A 224 -7.10 -2.46 12.26
N GLY A 225 -6.22 -2.72 13.21
CA GLY A 225 -6.52 -3.34 14.50
C GLY A 225 -5.91 -2.51 15.63
N THR A 226 -6.15 -2.91 16.86
CA THR A 226 -5.53 -2.28 18.02
C THR A 226 -5.00 -3.33 19.00
N THR A 227 -3.87 -3.03 19.63
CA THR A 227 -3.34 -3.83 20.73
C THR A 227 -4.17 -3.58 22.00
N LYS A 228 -4.12 -4.53 22.94
CA LYS A 228 -4.82 -4.43 24.24
C LYS A 228 -4.37 -3.21 25.06
N ASP A 229 -3.12 -2.79 24.90
CA ASP A 229 -2.52 -1.64 25.58
C ASP A 229 -2.55 -0.35 24.74
N SER A 230 -3.37 -0.32 23.68
CA SER A 230 -3.53 0.85 22.82
C SER A 230 -4.02 2.07 23.59
N ARG A 231 -3.51 3.26 23.23
CA ARG A 231 -3.81 4.54 23.87
C ARG A 231 -3.81 5.66 22.85
N GLY A 232 -4.58 6.72 23.12
CA GLY A 232 -4.57 7.94 22.32
C GLY A 232 -5.17 7.82 20.92
N VAL A 233 -5.77 6.68 20.57
CA VAL A 233 -6.43 6.44 19.26
C VAL A 233 -7.92 6.82 19.25
N SER A 234 -8.46 7.27 20.38
CA SER A 234 -9.82 7.79 20.54
C SER A 234 -9.85 9.33 20.44
N VAL A 235 -9.11 9.89 19.47
CA VAL A 235 -9.03 11.33 19.20
C VAL A 235 -9.60 11.63 17.81
N PRO A 236 -10.21 12.81 17.60
CA PRO A 236 -10.74 13.15 16.29
C PRO A 236 -9.61 13.36 15.29
N ALA A 237 -9.78 12.73 14.14
CA ALA A 237 -8.92 12.85 12.97
C ALA A 237 -9.74 13.30 11.77
N LYS A 238 -9.02 13.51 10.67
CA LYS A 238 -9.56 13.86 9.36
C LYS A 238 -9.23 12.75 8.37
N THR A 239 -10.14 12.48 7.45
CA THR A 239 -9.85 11.67 6.25
C THR A 239 -10.02 12.50 4.99
N ARG A 240 -9.27 12.14 3.96
CA ARG A 240 -9.30 12.81 2.67
C ARG A 240 -9.21 11.78 1.55
N LEU A 241 -9.99 11.98 0.51
CA LEU A 241 -9.86 11.24 -0.75
C LEU A 241 -9.89 12.24 -1.90
N SER A 242 -8.93 12.14 -2.84
CA SER A 242 -8.92 12.98 -4.04
C SER A 242 -8.69 12.15 -5.30
N PHE A 243 -9.50 12.42 -6.32
CA PHE A 243 -9.45 11.81 -7.64
C PHE A 243 -10.08 12.72 -8.70
N GLY A 244 -9.47 12.84 -9.89
CA GLY A 244 -10.09 13.57 -11.02
C GLY A 244 -10.35 15.07 -10.79
N GLY A 245 -9.62 15.71 -9.86
CA GLY A 245 -9.89 17.09 -9.45
C GLY A 245 -11.00 17.25 -8.41
N SER A 246 -11.73 16.17 -8.10
CA SER A 246 -12.66 16.09 -6.98
C SER A 246 -11.92 15.73 -5.70
N GLU A 247 -12.39 16.29 -4.59
CA GLU A 247 -11.85 16.05 -3.26
C GLU A 247 -12.99 15.88 -2.26
N MET A 248 -12.91 14.81 -1.46
CA MET A 248 -13.78 14.55 -0.35
C MET A 248 -12.97 14.62 0.94
N GLU A 249 -13.53 15.27 1.94
CA GLU A 249 -12.95 15.39 3.26
C GLU A 249 -14.00 15.04 4.32
N THR A 250 -13.58 14.36 5.38
CA THR A 250 -14.43 14.05 6.52
C THR A 250 -13.67 14.32 7.81
N GLU A 251 -14.24 15.14 8.67
CA GLU A 251 -13.69 15.44 9.99
C GLU A 251 -14.34 14.58 11.09
N ASN A 252 -13.83 14.67 12.32
CA ASN A 252 -14.35 13.95 13.49
C ASN A 252 -14.36 12.43 13.29
N VAL A 253 -13.33 11.90 12.63
CA VAL A 253 -13.13 10.48 12.40
C VAL A 253 -12.33 9.88 13.56
N TYR A 254 -12.86 8.85 14.21
CA TYR A 254 -12.23 8.21 15.36
C TYR A 254 -11.82 6.77 15.04
N LEU A 255 -10.62 6.35 15.43
CA LEU A 255 -10.20 4.95 15.34
C LEU A 255 -10.67 4.12 16.54
N GLN A 256 -11.14 4.77 17.60
CA GLN A 256 -11.78 4.15 18.75
C GLN A 256 -12.86 5.07 19.32
N ARG A 257 -13.99 4.50 19.73
CA ARG A 257 -15.12 5.27 20.27
C ARG A 257 -14.72 5.98 21.58
N PRO A 258 -14.84 7.32 21.67
CA PRO A 258 -14.57 8.08 22.89
C PRO A 258 -15.73 7.94 23.89
N HIS A 259 -15.50 8.35 25.15
CA HIS A 259 -16.54 8.31 26.20
C HIS A 259 -17.72 9.26 25.94
N ARG A 260 -17.46 10.42 25.34
CA ARG A 260 -18.49 11.40 24.95
C ARG A 260 -18.63 11.40 23.44
N VAL A 261 -19.81 11.04 22.96
CA VAL A 261 -20.13 10.92 21.54
C VAL A 261 -21.05 12.07 21.14
N GLN A 262 -20.78 12.65 19.97
CA GLN A 262 -21.65 13.61 19.30
C GLN A 262 -22.17 12.99 17.99
N GLU A 263 -23.25 13.54 17.43
CA GLU A 263 -23.90 12.97 16.24
C GLU A 263 -23.02 13.00 14.99
N ASN A 264 -22.13 13.99 14.86
CA ASN A 264 -21.24 14.15 13.70
C ASN A 264 -19.95 13.30 13.75
N TYR A 265 -19.82 12.39 14.72
CA TYR A 265 -18.63 11.56 14.86
C TYR A 265 -18.72 10.32 13.98
N VAL A 266 -17.62 10.03 13.27
CA VAL A 266 -17.50 8.84 12.44
C VAL A 266 -16.69 7.77 13.18
N PHE A 267 -17.24 6.57 13.25
CA PHE A 267 -16.67 5.45 14.00
C PHE A 267 -16.32 4.28 13.10
N PRO A 268 -15.34 3.45 13.50
CA PRO A 268 -14.94 2.31 12.72
C PRO A 268 -15.92 1.16 12.90
N HIS A 269 -16.08 0.36 11.87
CA HIS A 269 -16.89 -0.85 11.87
C HIS A 269 -16.01 -2.08 12.11
N LYS A 270 -16.50 -3.04 12.91
CA LYS A 270 -15.79 -4.30 13.11
C LYS A 270 -16.16 -5.31 12.01
N ARG A 271 -15.16 -5.80 11.30
CA ARG A 271 -15.29 -6.79 10.24
C ARG A 271 -15.47 -8.21 10.78
N LYS A 272 -15.92 -9.11 9.90
CA LYS A 272 -16.09 -10.55 10.22
C LYS A 272 -14.76 -11.27 10.46
N ASP A 273 -13.67 -10.80 9.87
CA ASP A 273 -12.31 -11.31 10.02
C ASP A 273 -11.62 -10.81 11.31
N GLY A 274 -12.29 -9.96 12.09
CA GLY A 274 -11.77 -9.44 13.36
C GLY A 274 -11.06 -8.08 13.25
N TRP A 275 -10.75 -7.63 12.04
CA TRP A 275 -10.19 -6.31 11.79
C TRP A 275 -11.25 -5.21 11.97
N MET A 276 -10.80 -3.98 12.19
CA MET A 276 -11.63 -2.77 12.16
C MET A 276 -11.43 -2.06 10.83
N GLU A 277 -12.44 -1.33 10.38
CA GLU A 277 -12.34 -0.49 9.18
C GLU A 277 -13.00 0.86 9.37
N ILE A 278 -12.43 1.88 8.73
CA ILE A 278 -12.99 3.23 8.69
C ILE A 278 -12.94 3.76 7.25
N LYS A 279 -14.04 4.37 6.79
CA LYS A 279 -14.13 4.92 5.43
C LYS A 279 -13.25 6.18 5.34
N LEU A 280 -12.40 6.22 4.31
CA LEU A 280 -11.54 7.37 3.99
C LEU A 280 -12.21 8.32 3.00
N GLY A 281 -13.08 7.80 2.14
CA GLY A 281 -13.85 8.55 1.17
C GLY A 281 -14.43 7.65 0.09
N GLU A 282 -15.04 8.27 -0.92
CA GLU A 282 -15.56 7.61 -2.11
C GLU A 282 -15.25 8.43 -3.37
N PHE A 283 -15.17 7.76 -4.52
CA PHE A 283 -14.99 8.40 -5.82
C PHE A 283 -15.60 7.56 -6.94
N ASP A 284 -16.00 8.24 -8.02
CA ASP A 284 -16.43 7.60 -9.25
C ASP A 284 -15.25 7.44 -10.20
N TYR A 285 -15.15 6.28 -10.84
CA TYR A 285 -14.17 6.02 -11.88
C TYR A 285 -14.85 5.66 -13.20
N ASN A 286 -14.78 6.56 -14.17
CA ASN A 286 -15.39 6.43 -15.50
C ASN A 286 -14.32 6.38 -16.61
N GLU A 287 -14.74 6.02 -17.84
CA GLU A 287 -13.86 5.96 -19.01
C GLU A 287 -13.18 7.32 -19.31
N GLY A 288 -11.84 7.31 -19.43
CA GLY A 288 -11.04 8.49 -19.79
C GLY A 288 -10.15 9.06 -18.66
N ASP A 289 -10.39 8.67 -17.40
CA ASP A 289 -9.67 9.22 -16.25
C ASP A 289 -8.40 8.41 -15.89
N ASN A 290 -7.24 8.75 -16.44
CA ASN A 290 -5.96 8.08 -16.09
C ASN A 290 -5.27 8.66 -14.84
N GLY A 291 -6.05 9.15 -13.88
CA GLY A 291 -5.58 9.81 -12.68
C GLY A 291 -5.02 8.88 -11.60
N LYS A 292 -4.46 9.49 -10.55
CA LYS A 292 -4.09 8.80 -9.31
C LYS A 292 -5.16 9.08 -8.27
N VAL A 293 -5.59 8.03 -7.57
CA VAL A 293 -6.44 8.14 -6.39
C VAL A 293 -5.53 8.30 -5.19
N GLU A 294 -5.70 9.38 -4.43
CA GLU A 294 -4.98 9.61 -3.19
C GLU A 294 -5.94 9.55 -2.01
N MET A 295 -5.57 8.82 -0.97
CA MET A 295 -6.38 8.57 0.21
C MET A 295 -5.53 8.89 1.44
N ALA A 296 -6.11 9.53 2.45
CA ALA A 296 -5.40 9.91 3.65
C ALA A 296 -6.26 9.76 4.91
N TYR A 297 -5.60 9.36 6.00
CA TYR A 297 -6.06 9.53 7.37
C TYR A 297 -5.03 10.41 8.10
N GLU A 298 -5.48 11.49 8.72
CA GLU A 298 -4.64 12.54 9.28
C GLU A 298 -5.11 12.93 10.69
N GLU A 299 -4.27 12.63 11.68
CA GLU A 299 -4.38 13.19 13.02
C GLU A 299 -3.06 13.93 13.32
N ILE A 300 -3.08 15.24 13.08
CA ILE A 300 -1.89 16.10 13.21
C ILE A 300 -2.08 17.26 14.19
N LYS A 301 -3.28 17.42 14.77
CA LYS A 301 -3.69 18.67 15.42
C LYS A 301 -3.67 18.59 16.95
N LEU A 302 -3.94 17.43 17.54
CA LEU A 302 -4.35 17.38 18.96
C LEU A 302 -3.24 16.99 19.94
N GLY A 303 -2.05 16.65 19.44
CA GLY A 303 -0.87 16.48 20.29
C GLY A 303 -1.01 15.43 21.39
N HIS A 304 -1.78 14.37 21.13
CA HIS A 304 -1.89 13.24 22.03
C HIS A 304 -0.99 12.10 21.57
N TRP A 305 -0.21 11.54 22.49
CA TRP A 305 0.57 10.34 22.22
C TRP A 305 -0.34 9.16 21.87
N LYS A 306 -0.08 8.55 20.72
CA LYS A 306 -0.80 7.39 20.19
C LYS A 306 0.07 6.16 20.25
N LYS A 307 -0.50 5.04 20.66
CA LYS A 307 0.17 3.74 20.73
C LYS A 307 -0.80 2.63 20.38
N GLY A 308 -0.26 1.55 19.81
CA GLY A 308 -0.96 0.28 19.70
C GLY A 308 -1.87 0.16 18.49
N LEU A 309 -1.79 1.08 17.53
CA LEU A 309 -2.48 0.93 16.25
C LEU A 309 -1.76 -0.11 15.39
N ILE A 310 -2.48 -1.09 14.88
CA ILE A 310 -1.97 -2.09 13.93
C ILE A 310 -2.55 -1.73 12.57
N VAL A 311 -1.71 -1.39 11.59
CA VAL A 311 -2.18 -1.04 10.24
C VAL A 311 -2.01 -2.27 9.35
N GLU A 312 -3.13 -2.76 8.81
CA GLU A 312 -3.08 -3.81 7.78
C GLU A 312 -2.91 -3.18 6.40
N GLY A 313 -3.71 -2.16 6.08
CA GLY A 313 -3.70 -1.55 4.76
C GLY A 313 -4.87 -0.63 4.45
N ILE A 314 -4.96 -0.21 3.19
CA ILE A 314 -6.11 0.52 2.64
C ILE A 314 -6.78 -0.34 1.57
N GLU A 315 -8.07 -0.62 1.73
CA GLU A 315 -8.87 -1.44 0.83
C GLU A 315 -9.83 -0.56 0.01
N LEU A 316 -9.84 -0.77 -1.31
CA LEU A 316 -10.77 -0.16 -2.25
C LEU A 316 -11.81 -1.20 -2.68
N ARG A 317 -13.08 -0.89 -2.43
CA ARG A 317 -14.22 -1.74 -2.78
C ARG A 317 -15.13 -1.02 -3.77
N PRO A 318 -15.48 -1.64 -4.90
CA PRO A 318 -16.50 -1.11 -5.77
C PRO A 318 -17.89 -1.30 -5.13
N LYS A 319 -18.79 -0.33 -5.32
CA LYS A 319 -20.19 -0.41 -4.90
C LYS A 319 -21.03 -1.31 -5.79
#